data_AF-A0A387BEB7-F1
#
_entry.id   AF-A0A387BEB7-F1
#
_cell.length_a   1.000
_cell.length_b   1.000
_cell.length_c   1.000
_cell.angle_alpha   90.00
_cell.angle_beta   90.00
_cell.angle_gamma   90.00
#
_symmetry.space_group_name_H-M   'P 1'
#
loop_
_entity.id
_entity.type
_entity.pdbx_description
1 polymer ?
#
loop_
_entity_poly.entity_id
_entity_poly.type
_entity_poly.pdbx_seq_one_letter_code
_entity_poly.pdbx_strand_id
1 'polypeptide(L)'
;MYLPAAPEEFQAAQHSREELAALQAEPPAWLATLRREGPHPRGEVSRRLGITNSGLARAGVSDAMTTAEIQAILADPPEWLLVERRRAQAT
;
A
#
# COMPACT_ATOMS: atom_id res chain seq x y z
N MET A 1 -2.16 7.03 0.19
CA MET A 1 -3.52 6.43 0.24
C MET A 1 -3.85 5.93 -1.16
N TYR A 2 -4.33 4.69 -1.30
CA TYR A 2 -4.82 4.19 -2.58
C TYR A 2 -6.25 4.68 -2.81
N LEU A 3 -6.38 5.82 -3.50
CA LEU A 3 -7.65 6.52 -3.72
C LEU A 3 -8.75 5.65 -4.39
N PRO A 4 -8.45 4.72 -5.31
CA PRO A 4 -9.48 3.89 -5.94
C PRO A 4 -10.26 2.98 -4.98
N ALA A 5 -9.79 2.78 -3.75
CA ALA A 5 -10.48 2.01 -2.73
C ALA A 5 -11.29 2.86 -1.73
N ALA A 6 -11.37 4.18 -1.92
CA ALA A 6 -12.26 5.04 -1.14
C ALA A 6 -13.73 4.90 -1.59
N PRO A 7 -14.73 5.24 -0.76
CA PRO A 7 -16.14 5.28 -1.18
C PRO A 7 -16.37 6.14 -2.43
N GLU A 8 -17.34 5.78 -3.28
CA GLU A 8 -17.59 6.47 -4.55
C GLU A 8 -17.96 7.94 -4.34
N GLU A 9 -18.75 8.24 -3.31
CA GLU A 9 -19.12 9.61 -2.95
C GLU A 9 -17.89 10.44 -2.56
N PHE A 10 -16.90 9.81 -1.93
CA PHE A 10 -15.64 10.44 -1.60
C PHE A 10 -14.77 10.67 -2.84
N GLN A 11 -14.77 9.73 -3.78
CA GLN A 11 -14.03 9.86 -5.04
C GLN A 11 -14.63 10.94 -5.95
N ALA A 12 -15.96 11.10 -5.95
CA ALA A 12 -16.68 12.04 -6.81
C ALA A 12 -16.72 13.48 -6.25
N ALA A 13 -16.52 13.66 -4.95
CA ALA A 13 -16.54 14.97 -4.31
C ALA A 13 -15.23 15.76 -4.51
N GLN A 14 -15.34 17.07 -4.75
CA GLN A 14 -14.20 17.97 -4.61
C GLN A 14 -14.01 18.31 -3.14
N HIS A 15 -12.85 17.99 -2.58
CA HIS A 15 -12.51 18.27 -1.19
C HIS A 15 -11.66 19.54 -1.10
N SER A 16 -12.04 20.45 -0.21
CA SER A 16 -11.23 21.59 0.19
C SER A 16 -10.02 21.13 1.02
N ARG A 17 -9.06 22.03 1.18
CA ARG A 17 -7.90 21.77 2.03
C ARG A 17 -8.30 21.58 3.49
N GLU A 18 -9.27 22.36 3.98
CA GLU A 18 -9.80 22.22 5.34
C GLU A 18 -10.50 20.87 5.54
N GLU A 19 -11.28 20.40 4.57
CA GLU A 19 -11.97 19.10 4.64
C GLU A 19 -10.98 17.94 4.68
N LEU A 20 -9.94 17.99 3.84
CA LEU A 20 -8.86 17.01 3.86
C LEU A 20 -8.08 17.04 5.19
N ALA A 21 -7.90 18.22 5.80
CA ALA A 21 -7.27 18.34 7.11
C ALA A 21 -8.14 17.75 8.24
N ALA A 22 -9.46 18.00 8.21
CA ALA A 22 -10.40 17.43 9.15
C ALA A 22 -10.42 15.89 9.08
N LEU A 23 -10.41 15.32 7.87
CA LEU A 23 -10.32 13.88 7.65
C LEU A 23 -9.00 13.27 8.13
N GLN A 24 -7.93 14.06 8.21
CA GLN A 24 -6.66 13.63 8.77
C GLN A 24 -6.68 13.67 10.30
N ALA A 25 -7.26 14.72 10.89
CA ALA A 25 -7.37 14.90 12.33
C ALA A 25 -8.35 13.89 12.97
N GLU A 26 -9.51 13.71 12.36
CA GLU A 26 -10.59 12.83 12.83
C GLU A 26 -11.00 11.86 11.70
N PRO A 27 -10.18 10.83 11.43
CA PRO A 27 -10.44 9.92 10.33
C PRO A 27 -11.71 9.09 10.60
N PRO A 28 -12.68 9.07 9.68
CA PRO A 28 -13.82 8.17 9.79
C PRO A 28 -13.40 6.70 9.74
N ALA A 29 -14.25 5.80 10.24
CA ALA A 29 -13.93 4.38 10.37
C ALA A 29 -13.49 3.71 9.05
N TRP A 30 -14.08 4.11 7.91
CA TRP A 30 -13.68 3.61 6.60
C TRP A 30 -12.25 4.03 6.23
N LEU A 31 -11.85 5.27 6.53
CA LEU A 31 -10.52 5.79 6.24
C LEU A 31 -9.46 5.17 7.15
N ALA A 32 -9.81 4.98 8.43
CA ALA A 32 -8.95 4.27 9.37
C ALA A 32 -8.71 2.82 8.94
N THR A 33 -9.77 2.14 8.50
CA THR A 33 -9.69 0.76 7.98
C THR A 33 -8.87 0.70 6.69
N LEU A 34 -9.13 1.59 5.73
CA LEU A 34 -8.36 1.67 4.48
C LEU A 34 -6.87 1.92 4.73
N ARG A 35 -6.51 2.79 5.70
CA ARG A 35 -5.11 3.03 6.09
C ARG A 35 -4.46 1.81 6.74
N ARG A 36 -5.22 1.04 7.54
CA ARG A 36 -4.72 -0.13 8.27
C ARG A 36 -4.58 -1.37 7.37
N GLU A 37 -5.59 -1.63 6.56
CA GLU A 37 -5.78 -2.89 5.84
C GLU A 37 -5.46 -2.79 4.36
N GLY A 38 -5.49 -1.58 3.80
CA GLY A 38 -5.26 -1.36 2.38
C GLY A 38 -6.51 -1.61 1.53
N PRO A 39 -6.36 -1.76 0.20
CA PRO A 39 -5.10 -1.98 -0.53
C PRO A 39 -4.11 -0.82 -0.38
N HIS A 40 -2.84 -1.18 -0.14
CA HIS A 40 -1.74 -0.24 0.03
C HIS A 40 -1.15 0.14 -1.32
N PRO A 41 -0.73 1.40 -1.53
CA PRO A 41 -0.08 1.81 -2.76
C PRO A 41 1.29 1.14 -2.91
N ARG A 42 1.77 1.04 -4.15
CA ARG A 42 3.05 0.41 -4.53
C ARG A 42 4.24 0.71 -3.63
N GLY A 43 4.42 1.98 -3.27
CA GLY A 43 5.53 2.39 -2.38
C GLY A 43 5.42 1.82 -0.96
N GLU A 44 4.21 1.65 -0.45
CA GLU A 44 3.97 1.04 0.86
C GLU A 44 4.11 -0.49 0.79
N VAL A 45 3.65 -1.11 -0.30
CA VAL A 45 3.84 -2.54 -0.56
C VAL A 45 5.33 -2.89 -0.61
N SER A 46 6.10 -2.19 -1.45
CA SER A 46 7.54 -2.45 -1.61
C SER A 46 8.31 -2.21 -0.30
N ARG A 47 7.99 -1.14 0.43
CA ARG A 47 8.56 -0.84 1.74
C ARG A 47 8.30 -1.95 2.75
N ARG A 48 7.06 -2.47 2.85
CA ARG A 48 6.70 -3.56 3.77
C ARG A 48 7.35 -4.89 3.40
N LEU A 49 7.51 -5.16 2.10
CA LEU A 49 8.23 -6.33 1.61
C LEU A 49 9.76 -6.19 1.77
N GLY A 50 10.28 -4.99 2.01
CA GLY A 50 11.72 -4.74 2.17
C GLY A 50 12.48 -4.77 0.85
N ILE A 51 11.85 -4.31 -0.23
CA ILE A 51 12.41 -4.28 -1.58
C ILE A 51 12.21 -2.91 -2.22
N THR A 52 12.87 -2.64 -3.35
CA THR A 52 12.65 -1.41 -4.11
C THR A 52 11.37 -1.49 -4.93
N ASN A 53 10.83 -0.34 -5.34
CA ASN A 53 9.73 -0.30 -6.31
C ASN A 53 10.12 -1.08 -7.58
N SER A 54 11.33 -0.89 -8.13
CA SER A 54 11.77 -1.64 -9.31
C SER A 54 11.84 -3.16 -9.07
N GLY A 55 12.17 -3.60 -7.86
CA GLY A 55 12.09 -5.00 -7.44
C GLY A 55 10.67 -5.57 -7.51
N LEU A 56 9.70 -4.81 -7.00
CA LEU A 56 8.29 -5.17 -7.06
C LEU A 56 7.78 -5.30 -8.52
N ALA A 57 8.18 -4.39 -9.43
CA ALA A 57 7.81 -4.48 -10.85
C ALA A 57 8.27 -5.78 -11.49
N ARG A 58 9.53 -6.15 -11.25
CA ARG A 58 10.13 -7.35 -11.84
C ARG A 58 9.55 -8.64 -11.27
N ALA A 59 9.02 -8.60 -10.06
CA ALA A 59 8.29 -9.73 -9.49
C ALA A 59 6.96 -9.99 -10.20
N GLY A 60 6.43 -9.03 -10.96
CA GLY A 60 5.17 -9.19 -11.72
C GLY A 60 3.93 -9.36 -10.85
N VAL A 61 4.02 -9.04 -9.55
CA VAL A 61 2.89 -9.07 -8.61
C VAL A 61 2.10 -7.75 -8.66
N SER A 62 0.93 -7.73 -8.01
CA SER A 62 0.10 -6.52 -7.92
C SER A 62 0.87 -5.35 -7.30
N ASP A 63 0.69 -4.17 -7.90
CA ASP A 63 1.22 -2.90 -7.38
C ASP A 63 0.39 -2.33 -6.22
N ALA A 64 -0.77 -2.93 -5.92
CA ALA A 64 -1.60 -2.58 -4.78
C ALA A 64 -2.00 -3.85 -4.04
N MET A 65 -1.65 -3.94 -2.76
CA MET A 65 -1.87 -5.14 -1.95
C MET A 65 -2.41 -4.77 -0.58
N THR A 66 -3.36 -5.54 -0.08
CA THR A 66 -3.86 -5.49 1.29
C THR A 66 -2.77 -5.93 2.27
N THR A 67 -2.96 -5.57 3.55
CA THR A 67 -2.12 -6.09 4.63
C THR A 67 -2.13 -7.62 4.65
N ALA A 68 -3.28 -8.26 4.41
CA ALA A 68 -3.40 -9.72 4.39
C ALA A 68 -2.54 -10.36 3.29
N GLU A 69 -2.58 -9.85 2.07
CA GLU A 69 -1.76 -10.36 0.95
C GLU A 69 -0.27 -10.17 1.20
N ILE A 70 0.14 -9.02 1.75
CA ILE A 70 1.52 -8.77 2.13
C ILE A 70 1.97 -9.77 3.20
N GLN A 71 1.14 -10.01 4.22
CA GLN A 71 1.46 -10.98 5.27
C GLN A 71 1.55 -12.41 4.74
N ALA A 72 0.71 -12.79 3.78
CA ALA A 72 0.80 -14.10 3.14
C ALA A 72 2.16 -14.29 2.44
N ILE A 73 2.62 -13.29 1.68
CA ILE A 73 3.94 -13.30 1.05
C ILE A 73 5.07 -13.34 2.09
N LEU A 74 4.93 -12.64 3.22
CA LEU A 74 5.96 -12.62 4.26
C LEU A 74 6.04 -13.94 5.05
N ALA A 75 4.90 -14.61 5.24
CA ALA A 75 4.81 -15.88 5.95
C ALA A 75 5.40 -17.05 5.14
N ASP A 76 5.20 -17.03 3.83
CA ASP A 76 5.79 -17.99 2.88
C ASP A 76 6.58 -17.23 1.80
N PRO A 77 7.80 -16.76 2.12
CA PRO A 77 8.56 -15.88 1.24
C PRO A 77 8.98 -16.60 -0.04
N PRO A 78 8.46 -16.17 -1.21
CA PRO A 78 8.85 -16.78 -2.48
C PRO A 78 10.30 -16.42 -2.83
N GLU A 79 10.92 -17.22 -3.70
CA GLU A 79 12.33 -17.04 -4.06
C GLU A 79 12.64 -15.63 -4.58
N TRP A 80 11.75 -15.06 -5.42
CA TRP A 80 11.93 -13.72 -5.95
C TRP A 80 12.07 -12.68 -4.84
N LEU A 81 11.32 -12.80 -3.73
CA LEU A 81 11.39 -11.85 -2.63
C LEU A 81 12.76 -11.89 -1.95
N LEU A 82 13.33 -13.08 -1.76
CA LEU A 82 14.65 -13.28 -1.18
C LEU A 82 15.75 -12.70 -2.08
N VAL A 83 15.64 -12.89 -3.41
CA VAL A 83 16.54 -12.29 -4.39
C VAL A 83 16.45 -10.76 -4.35
N GLU A 84 15.24 -10.21 -4.29
CA GLU A 84 15.03 -8.77 -4.28
C GLU A 84 15.49 -8.07 -3.01
N ARG A 85 15.30 -8.70 -1.85
CA ARG A 85 15.82 -8.17 -0.58
C ARG A 85 17.35 -8.06 -0.58
N ARG A 86 18.04 -9.06 -1.11
CA ARG A 86 19.51 -9.03 -1.26
C ARG A 86 19.96 -7.90 -2.19
N ARG A 87 19.27 -7.72 -3.32
CA ARG A 87 19.55 -6.63 -4.27
C ARG A 87 19.35 -5.25 -3.63
N ALA A 88 18.27 -5.08 -2.87
CA ALA A 88 17.95 -3.81 -2.21
C ALA A 88 18.99 -3.40 -1.14
N GLN A 89 19.67 -4.35 -0.51
CA GLN A 89 20.71 -4.08 0.50
C GLN A 89 22.10 -3.82 -0.11
N ALA A 90 22.30 -4.19 -1.37
CA ALA A 90 23.56 -3.99 -2.08
C ALA A 90 23.64 -2.65 -2.82
N THR A 91 22.61 -1.80 -2.66
CA THR A 91 22.49 -0.47 -3.27
C THR A 91 22.64 0.60 -2.20
#